data_AF-A0A7S4MLN1-F1
#
_entry.id   AF-A0A7S4MLN1-F1
#
_cell.length_a   1.000
_cell.length_b   1.000
_cell.length_c   1.000
_cell.angle_alpha   90.00
_cell.angle_beta   90.00
_cell.angle_gamma   90.00
#
_symmetry.space_group_name_H-M   'P 1'
#
loop_
_entity.id
_entity.type
_entity.pdbx_description
1 polymer ?
#
loop_
_entity_poly.entity_id
_entity_poly.type
_entity_poly.pdbx_seq_one_letter_code
_entity_poly.pdbx_strand_id
1 'polypeptide(L)'
;MAYGHRWVEAALKGTEVKHLGRGDADFRGMSYHGRADAVKKGTVFLNVFLYVLRNMRLAVSECGRPCEKVCDDDDDDCYLCDDAEAEAAGAWDRAVALYVGSLEGKEDESQFLYQLAETRCQNFGTCGWEGKDLTGTSNVNLRIMKEFTEGQQRLSGKGNGHCERVENHMSRIWKLMAVPMIQGTLRYAHKMDEKTTTEWDVSKEKAEKRNSEGATFAAAILPRLWACNPDDAEVLYGNMRIGAVHTDFKTVKSIFEANYECLGVTCVDVGGIIAPDTSDYFKWAMPCVETGTSNLNASTRSQSGSGKTAGIVFGAIIGAVVALMALCFFYKRTQVMKSGKETPDMGNPDVFASEGARVTMPSIDGTDEDNELCML
;
A
#
# COMPACT_ATOMS: atom_id res chain seq x y z
N MET A 1 6.92 18.56 2.25
CA MET A 1 6.45 17.47 3.14
C MET A 1 5.39 17.95 4.15
N ALA A 2 4.37 18.71 3.72
CA ALA A 2 3.41 19.30 4.68
C ALA A 2 2.15 18.44 4.91
N TYR A 3 1.68 17.68 3.92
CA TYR A 3 0.35 17.07 3.97
C TYR A 3 0.21 15.94 5.02
N GLY A 4 0.97 14.84 4.85
CA GLY A 4 0.89 13.69 5.75
C GLY A 4 1.32 14.00 7.19
N HIS A 5 2.27 14.92 7.37
CA HIS A 5 2.70 15.35 8.70
C HIS A 5 1.59 16.08 9.45
N ARG A 6 0.94 17.06 8.80
CA ARG A 6 -0.17 17.83 9.40
C ARG A 6 -1.37 16.94 9.72
N TRP A 7 -1.68 15.94 8.90
CA TRP A 7 -2.70 14.94 9.19
C TRP A 7 -2.39 14.17 10.49
N VAL A 8 -1.18 13.61 10.58
CA VAL A 8 -0.75 12.80 11.74
C VAL A 8 -0.70 13.66 13.00
N GLU A 9 -0.14 14.87 12.92
CA GLU A 9 -0.03 15.78 14.05
C GLU A 9 -1.41 16.22 14.56
N ALA A 10 -2.34 16.56 13.67
CA ALA A 10 -3.70 16.93 14.05
C ALA A 10 -4.45 15.75 14.69
N ALA A 11 -4.27 14.53 14.17
CA ALA A 11 -4.86 13.34 14.78
C ALA A 11 -4.29 13.07 16.19
N LEU A 12 -2.97 13.18 16.38
CA LEU A 12 -2.32 13.07 17.70
C LEU A 12 -2.89 14.10 18.69
N LYS A 13 -2.97 15.37 18.26
CA LYS A 13 -3.46 16.48 19.10
C LYS A 13 -4.98 16.49 19.27
N GLY A 14 -5.73 15.79 18.41
CA GLY A 14 -7.19 15.83 18.40
C GLY A 14 -7.72 17.19 17.93
N THR A 15 -7.04 17.80 16.97
CA THR A 15 -7.40 19.10 16.41
C THR A 15 -7.94 18.96 15.00
N GLU A 16 -8.50 20.03 14.46
CA GLU A 16 -8.76 20.12 13.03
C GLU A 16 -7.48 20.40 12.25
N VAL A 17 -7.43 19.96 11.00
CA VAL A 17 -6.45 20.38 10.01
C VAL A 17 -7.21 20.92 8.79
N LYS A 18 -6.93 22.18 8.47
CA LYS A 18 -7.54 22.94 7.37
C LYS A 18 -6.51 23.27 6.31
N HIS A 19 -6.95 23.62 5.10
CA HIS A 19 -6.05 24.04 4.02
C HIS A 19 -5.06 22.95 3.61
N LEU A 20 -5.50 21.70 3.64
CA LEU A 20 -4.86 20.60 2.93
C LEU A 20 -5.38 20.49 1.49
N GLY A 21 -6.03 21.54 0.98
CA GLY A 21 -6.79 21.52 -0.26
C GLY A 21 -8.11 20.79 -0.04
N ARG A 22 -8.09 19.46 -0.18
CA ARG A 22 -9.28 18.58 -0.11
C ARG A 22 -9.04 17.29 0.65
N GLY A 23 -8.13 17.36 1.62
CA GLY A 23 -7.89 16.33 2.63
C GLY A 23 -8.12 16.84 4.06
N ASP A 24 -8.85 17.95 4.20
CA ASP A 24 -9.13 18.54 5.51
C ASP A 24 -9.83 17.51 6.41
N ALA A 25 -9.46 17.50 7.68
CA ALA A 25 -9.95 16.53 8.63
C ALA A 25 -10.18 17.18 9.99
N ASP A 26 -11.26 16.80 10.66
CA ASP A 26 -11.57 17.27 12.00
C ASP A 26 -11.56 16.11 12.99
N PHE A 27 -10.49 16.01 13.78
CA PHE A 27 -10.33 14.93 14.75
C PHE A 27 -10.92 15.26 16.13
N ARG A 28 -11.48 16.46 16.36
CA ARG A 28 -11.98 16.89 17.69
C ARG A 28 -13.14 16.03 18.19
N GLY A 29 -13.97 15.52 17.29
CA GLY A 29 -15.13 14.68 17.61
C GLY A 29 -14.81 13.18 17.80
N MET A 30 -13.56 12.79 17.57
CA MET A 30 -13.15 11.38 17.49
C MET A 30 -12.53 10.89 18.79
N SER A 31 -12.83 9.65 19.20
CA SER A 31 -12.19 9.04 20.35
C SER A 31 -10.69 8.82 20.14
N TYR A 32 -9.99 8.45 21.21
CA TYR A 32 -8.59 8.04 21.13
C TYR A 32 -8.36 6.92 20.11
N HIS A 33 -9.27 5.95 20.01
CA HIS A 33 -9.13 4.80 19.11
C HIS A 33 -9.19 5.22 17.64
N GLY A 34 -10.20 6.00 17.26
CA GLY A 34 -10.30 6.52 15.89
C GLY A 34 -9.09 7.35 15.50
N ARG A 35 -8.61 8.22 16.41
CA ARG A 35 -7.41 9.04 16.15
C ARG A 35 -6.15 8.19 16.03
N ALA A 36 -5.99 7.16 16.87
CA ALA A 36 -4.87 6.23 16.80
C ALA A 36 -4.82 5.50 15.46
N ASP A 37 -5.97 5.08 14.89
CA ASP A 37 -6.02 4.47 13.56
C ASP A 37 -5.65 5.48 12.45
N ALA A 38 -6.14 6.73 12.53
CA ALA A 38 -5.76 7.78 11.59
C ALA A 38 -4.25 8.10 11.63
N VAL A 39 -3.63 8.08 12.81
CA VAL A 39 -2.18 8.22 12.99
C VAL A 39 -1.44 7.04 12.36
N LYS A 40 -1.80 5.81 12.74
CA LYS A 40 -1.12 4.60 12.25
C LYS A 40 -1.16 4.50 10.73
N LYS A 41 -2.34 4.70 10.14
CA LYS A 41 -2.52 4.64 8.69
C LYS A 41 -1.91 5.87 8.01
N GLY A 42 -2.03 7.05 8.61
CA GLY A 42 -1.51 8.31 8.04
C GLY A 42 0.01 8.33 7.94
N THR A 43 0.70 7.77 8.94
CA THR A 43 2.17 7.62 8.89
C THR A 43 2.61 6.81 7.68
N VAL A 44 1.93 5.71 7.35
CA VAL A 44 2.34 4.86 6.23
C VAL A 44 1.82 5.42 4.90
N PHE A 45 0.52 5.67 4.77
CA PHE A 45 -0.11 5.91 3.47
C PHE A 45 -0.02 7.35 3.01
N LEU A 46 0.17 8.31 3.93
CA LEU A 46 0.34 9.72 3.57
C LEU A 46 1.80 10.17 3.63
N ASN A 47 2.63 9.55 4.48
CA ASN A 47 4.04 9.92 4.59
C ASN A 47 4.95 8.92 3.88
N VAL A 48 5.02 7.65 4.32
CA VAL A 48 5.94 6.66 3.71
C VAL A 48 5.71 6.54 2.21
N PHE A 49 4.46 6.53 1.75
CA PHE A 49 4.10 6.57 0.33
C PHE A 49 4.79 7.71 -0.45
N LEU A 50 4.80 8.93 0.09
CA LEU A 50 5.48 10.08 -0.52
C LEU A 50 7.00 9.99 -0.39
N TYR A 51 7.53 9.40 0.68
CA TYR A 51 8.97 9.17 0.82
C TYR A 51 9.50 8.15 -0.19
N VAL A 52 8.73 7.10 -0.53
CA VAL A 52 9.08 6.17 -1.61
C VAL A 52 9.17 6.93 -2.92
N LEU A 53 8.15 7.74 -3.27
CA LEU A 53 8.18 8.57 -4.48
C LEU A 53 9.35 9.56 -4.49
N ARG A 54 9.60 10.25 -3.37
CA ARG A 54 10.72 11.19 -3.24
C ARG A 54 12.06 10.52 -3.52
N ASN A 55 12.29 9.34 -2.94
CA ASN A 55 13.54 8.62 -3.13
C ASN A 55 13.70 8.08 -4.56
N MET A 56 12.62 7.62 -5.21
CA MET A 56 12.68 7.26 -6.63
C MET A 56 12.99 8.48 -7.52
N ARG A 57 12.38 9.64 -7.25
CA ARG A 57 12.68 10.89 -7.98
C ARG A 57 14.12 11.35 -7.76
N LEU A 58 14.62 11.24 -6.53
CA LEU A 58 16.03 11.53 -6.23
C LEU A 58 16.94 10.61 -7.04
N ALA A 59 16.64 9.31 -7.12
CA ALA A 59 17.41 8.37 -7.92
C ALA A 59 17.46 8.76 -9.41
N VAL A 60 16.32 9.18 -9.99
CA VAL A 60 16.25 9.67 -11.38
C VAL A 60 17.05 10.96 -11.56
N SER A 61 16.95 11.89 -10.61
CA SER A 61 17.65 13.18 -10.63
C SER A 61 19.17 12.99 -10.58
N GLU A 62 19.67 12.19 -9.64
CA GLU A 62 21.11 11.94 -9.51
C GLU A 62 21.65 11.12 -10.68
N CYS A 63 20.87 10.17 -11.22
CA CYS A 63 21.24 9.46 -12.45
C CYS A 63 21.44 10.44 -13.62
N GLY A 64 20.54 11.40 -13.79
CA GLY A 64 20.58 12.34 -14.91
C GLY A 64 21.60 13.48 -14.75
N ARG A 65 22.29 13.55 -13.61
CA ARG A 65 23.19 14.65 -13.29
C ARG A 65 24.43 14.58 -14.20
N PRO A 66 24.79 15.69 -14.88
CA PRO A 66 25.99 15.71 -15.70
C PRO A 66 27.22 15.43 -14.84
N CYS A 67 28.05 14.54 -15.37
CA CYS A 67 29.34 14.14 -14.83
C CYS A 67 30.36 15.27 -14.98
N GLU A 68 30.16 16.36 -14.26
CA GLU A 68 31.11 17.47 -14.20
C GLU A 68 31.82 17.40 -12.85
N LYS A 69 33.14 17.27 -12.87
CA LYS A 69 33.96 17.35 -11.67
C LYS A 69 33.82 18.76 -11.12
N VAL A 70 33.00 18.92 -10.09
CA VAL A 70 32.89 20.18 -9.35
C VAL A 70 33.87 20.08 -8.20
N CYS A 71 34.96 20.82 -8.30
CA CYS A 71 35.85 21.08 -7.18
C CYS A 71 35.88 22.59 -6.98
N ASP A 72 35.73 23.03 -5.74
CA ASP A 72 36.21 24.35 -5.37
C ASP A 72 37.75 24.31 -5.33
N ASP A 73 38.39 25.41 -5.75
CA ASP A 73 39.85 25.48 -5.95
C ASP A 73 40.68 25.23 -4.65
N ASP A 74 40.03 25.14 -3.49
CA ASP A 74 40.65 25.01 -2.17
C ASP A 74 40.08 23.87 -1.26
N ASP A 75 39.15 23.02 -1.74
CA ASP A 75 38.58 21.92 -0.94
C ASP A 75 38.98 20.51 -1.45
N ASP A 76 39.31 19.61 -0.51
CA ASP A 76 39.57 18.18 -0.78
C ASP A 76 38.28 17.42 -1.19
N ASP A 77 37.11 18.04 -1.02
CA ASP A 77 35.77 17.47 -1.28
C ASP A 77 35.34 17.73 -2.74
N CYS A 78 36.10 17.14 -3.67
CA CYS A 78 35.69 17.09 -5.08
C CYS A 78 34.50 16.14 -5.26
N TYR A 79 33.37 16.62 -5.77
CA TYR A 79 32.22 15.77 -6.11
C TYR A 79 32.49 15.02 -7.42
N LEU A 80 32.58 13.68 -7.36
CA LEU A 80 32.90 12.83 -8.51
C LEU A 80 31.65 12.11 -9.05
N CYS A 81 31.71 11.66 -10.31
CA CYS A 81 30.65 10.86 -10.94
C CYS A 81 30.26 9.61 -10.13
N ASP A 82 31.25 8.97 -9.49
CA ASP A 82 31.03 7.77 -8.70
C ASP A 82 30.12 8.08 -7.49
N ASP A 83 30.15 9.30 -6.97
CA ASP A 83 29.29 9.75 -5.87
C ASP A 83 27.84 9.93 -6.33
N ALA A 84 27.61 10.43 -7.55
CA ALA A 84 26.27 10.58 -8.13
C ALA A 84 25.63 9.21 -8.44
N GLU A 85 26.39 8.27 -9.01
CA GLU A 85 25.91 6.91 -9.26
C GLU A 85 25.59 6.18 -7.95
N ALA A 86 26.45 6.30 -6.93
CA ALA A 86 26.23 5.73 -5.62
C ALA A 86 25.01 6.34 -4.92
N GLU A 87 24.83 7.66 -5.00
CA GLU A 87 23.66 8.34 -4.43
C GLU A 87 22.37 7.95 -5.16
N ALA A 88 22.40 7.81 -6.49
CA ALA A 88 21.26 7.35 -7.27
C ALA A 88 20.85 5.91 -6.89
N ALA A 89 21.81 4.99 -6.80
CA ALA A 89 21.59 3.62 -6.35
C ALA A 89 21.07 3.58 -4.90
N GLY A 90 21.71 4.35 -4.00
CA GLY A 90 21.29 4.46 -2.61
C GLY A 90 19.87 5.01 -2.45
N ALA A 91 19.49 6.01 -3.25
CA ALA A 91 18.14 6.54 -3.27
C ALA A 91 17.11 5.50 -3.75
N TRP A 92 17.43 4.75 -4.81
CA TRP A 92 16.56 3.67 -5.29
C TRP A 92 16.38 2.57 -4.25
N ASP A 93 17.47 2.13 -3.61
CA ASP A 93 17.42 1.11 -2.57
C ASP A 93 16.65 1.59 -1.32
N ARG A 94 16.79 2.87 -0.94
CA ARG A 94 15.96 3.47 0.11
C ARG A 94 14.47 3.45 -0.25
N ALA A 95 14.11 3.68 -1.51
CA ALA A 95 12.72 3.57 -1.96
C ALA A 95 12.17 2.14 -1.80
N VAL A 96 12.97 1.12 -2.17
CA VAL A 96 12.62 -0.29 -1.97
C VAL A 96 12.44 -0.60 -0.49
N ALA A 97 13.40 -0.21 0.35
CA ALA A 97 13.35 -0.46 1.79
C ALA A 97 12.13 0.19 2.46
N LEU A 98 11.77 1.41 2.04
CA LEU A 98 10.58 2.11 2.50
C LEU A 98 9.27 1.53 1.94
N TYR A 99 9.29 0.85 0.79
CA TYR A 99 8.10 0.19 0.26
C TYR A 99 7.82 -1.12 1.01
N VAL A 100 8.86 -1.94 1.17
CA VAL A 100 8.79 -3.29 1.74
C VAL A 100 8.69 -3.25 3.27
N GLY A 101 9.52 -2.43 3.92
CA GLY A 101 9.66 -2.44 5.38
C GLY A 101 10.56 -3.57 5.88
N SER A 102 10.98 -3.49 7.15
CA SER A 102 11.95 -4.42 7.75
C SER A 102 11.34 -5.70 8.33
N LEU A 103 10.01 -5.78 8.42
CA LEU A 103 9.28 -6.86 9.08
C LEU A 103 8.48 -7.71 8.09
N GLU A 104 8.73 -7.57 6.80
CA GLU A 104 8.06 -8.36 5.77
C GLU A 104 8.37 -9.86 5.94
N GLY A 105 7.38 -10.72 5.71
CA GLY A 105 7.46 -12.16 6.01
C GLY A 105 7.23 -12.52 7.49
N LYS A 106 7.05 -11.55 8.37
CA LYS A 106 6.47 -11.75 9.71
C LYS A 106 5.01 -11.31 9.66
N GLU A 107 4.13 -12.24 9.35
CA GLU A 107 2.73 -11.97 8.96
C GLU A 107 1.97 -11.03 9.91
N ASP A 108 2.26 -11.08 11.22
CA ASP A 108 1.58 -10.26 12.23
C ASP A 108 2.29 -8.93 12.55
N GLU A 109 3.50 -8.70 12.03
CA GLU A 109 4.34 -7.54 12.36
C GLU A 109 4.55 -6.57 11.19
N SER A 110 4.38 -6.99 9.94
CA SER A 110 4.54 -6.10 8.78
C SER A 110 3.43 -5.03 8.74
N GLN A 111 3.79 -3.77 8.51
CA GLN A 111 2.85 -2.62 8.56
C GLN A 111 3.00 -1.66 7.37
N PHE A 112 3.90 -1.96 6.43
CA PHE A 112 4.28 -1.06 5.35
C PHE A 112 3.43 -1.28 4.09
N LEU A 113 3.77 -0.59 3.00
CA LEU A 113 2.97 -0.56 1.77
C LEU A 113 2.87 -1.95 1.11
N TYR A 114 3.95 -2.74 1.17
CA TYR A 114 3.95 -4.12 0.69
C TYR A 114 2.90 -4.98 1.41
N GLN A 115 2.90 -5.02 2.74
CA GLN A 115 1.91 -5.78 3.51
C GLN A 115 0.48 -5.27 3.32
N LEU A 116 0.31 -3.97 3.11
CA LEU A 116 -1.01 -3.44 2.75
C LEU A 116 -1.50 -4.10 1.45
N ALA A 117 -0.67 -4.14 0.41
CA ALA A 117 -1.01 -4.77 -0.86
C ALA A 117 -1.29 -6.27 -0.72
N GLU A 118 -0.55 -7.00 0.13
CA GLU A 118 -0.85 -8.40 0.48
C GLU A 118 -2.23 -8.54 1.12
N THR A 119 -2.53 -7.70 2.12
CA THR A 119 -3.82 -7.71 2.81
C THR A 119 -4.97 -7.38 1.86
N ARG A 120 -4.78 -6.40 0.96
CA ARG A 120 -5.84 -5.99 0.04
C ARG A 120 -6.06 -7.03 -1.05
N CYS A 121 -5.03 -7.70 -1.55
CA CYS A 121 -5.22 -8.67 -2.63
C CYS A 121 -6.21 -9.78 -2.22
N GLN A 122 -6.13 -10.27 -0.99
CA GLN A 122 -7.03 -11.29 -0.45
C GLN A 122 -8.48 -10.78 -0.37
N ASN A 123 -8.66 -9.49 -0.08
CA ASN A 123 -9.98 -8.87 0.01
C ASN A 123 -10.60 -8.58 -1.37
N PHE A 124 -9.77 -8.50 -2.41
CA PHE A 124 -10.18 -8.05 -3.75
C PHE A 124 -10.07 -9.13 -4.84
N GLY A 125 -9.52 -10.30 -4.50
CA GLY A 125 -9.24 -11.39 -5.44
C GLY A 125 -8.17 -11.05 -6.46
N THR A 126 -7.17 -10.27 -6.05
CA THR A 126 -6.08 -9.79 -6.92
C THR A 126 -4.72 -10.34 -6.49
N CYS A 127 -4.68 -11.49 -5.82
CA CYS A 127 -3.43 -12.17 -5.51
C CYS A 127 -2.96 -13.02 -6.70
N GLY A 128 -1.72 -13.51 -6.61
CA GLY A 128 -1.11 -14.37 -7.61
C GLY A 128 -0.61 -13.63 -8.84
N TRP A 129 0.10 -14.37 -9.69
CA TRP A 129 0.74 -13.82 -10.89
C TRP A 129 -0.27 -13.26 -11.90
N GLU A 130 -1.45 -13.88 -11.99
CA GLU A 130 -2.52 -13.41 -12.88
C GLU A 130 -3.44 -12.36 -12.26
N GLY A 131 -3.33 -12.10 -10.95
CA GLY A 131 -4.21 -11.18 -10.24
C GLY A 131 -5.67 -11.67 -10.17
N LYS A 132 -5.85 -12.97 -9.97
CA LYS A 132 -7.18 -13.63 -9.90
C LYS A 132 -7.32 -14.57 -8.71
N ASP A 133 -6.26 -14.72 -7.91
CA ASP A 133 -6.23 -15.64 -6.79
C ASP A 133 -6.64 -14.93 -5.49
N LEU A 134 -7.10 -15.70 -4.52
CA LEU A 134 -7.44 -15.21 -3.17
C LEU A 134 -6.25 -15.25 -2.20
N THR A 135 -5.19 -15.97 -2.57
CA THR A 135 -4.04 -16.26 -1.70
C THR A 135 -2.74 -16.15 -2.48
N GLY A 136 -1.63 -16.06 -1.76
CA GLY A 136 -0.30 -15.84 -2.35
C GLY A 136 0.02 -14.36 -2.47
N THR A 137 1.16 -14.06 -3.09
CA THR A 137 1.65 -12.68 -3.21
C THR A 137 0.71 -11.81 -4.01
N SER A 138 0.49 -10.58 -3.57
CA SER A 138 -0.29 -9.59 -4.28
C SER A 138 0.25 -9.35 -5.68
N ASN A 139 -0.63 -9.33 -6.69
CA ASN A 139 -0.24 -9.08 -8.07
C ASN A 139 0.53 -7.76 -8.23
N VAL A 140 0.07 -6.71 -7.53
CA VAL A 140 0.72 -5.40 -7.58
C VAL A 140 2.09 -5.42 -6.90
N ASN A 141 2.30 -6.22 -5.85
CA ASN A 141 3.63 -6.39 -5.26
C ASN A 141 4.58 -7.09 -6.24
N LEU A 142 4.14 -8.17 -6.89
CA LEU A 142 4.93 -8.87 -7.91
C LEU A 142 5.39 -7.90 -9.02
N ARG A 143 4.48 -7.05 -9.48
CA ARG A 143 4.77 -6.04 -10.51
C ARG A 143 5.66 -4.93 -10.01
N ILE A 144 5.39 -4.37 -8.83
CA ILE A 144 6.22 -3.31 -8.24
C ILE A 144 7.65 -3.79 -8.01
N MET A 145 7.84 -4.99 -7.44
CA MET A 145 9.17 -5.55 -7.23
C MET A 145 9.90 -5.82 -8.54
N LYS A 146 9.20 -6.27 -9.58
CA LYS A 146 9.77 -6.37 -10.93
C LYS A 146 10.24 -5.01 -11.44
N GLU A 147 9.43 -3.97 -11.33
CA GLU A 147 9.80 -2.61 -11.75
C GLU A 147 10.99 -2.06 -10.95
N PHE A 148 11.07 -2.35 -9.64
CA PHE A 148 12.23 -2.00 -8.82
C PHE A 148 13.50 -2.69 -9.30
N THR A 149 13.44 -4.00 -9.58
CA THR A 149 14.60 -4.75 -10.10
C THR A 149 15.02 -4.26 -11.47
N GLU A 150 14.08 -4.04 -12.39
CA GLU A 150 14.41 -3.55 -13.73
C GLU A 150 14.95 -2.10 -13.68
N GLY A 151 14.38 -1.23 -12.84
CA GLY A 151 14.89 0.12 -12.63
C GLY A 151 16.31 0.14 -12.07
N GLN A 152 16.63 -0.73 -11.12
CA GLN A 152 18.00 -0.89 -10.60
C GLN A 152 18.98 -1.29 -11.71
N GLN A 153 18.59 -2.22 -12.59
CA GLN A 153 19.42 -2.61 -13.73
C GLN A 153 19.65 -1.44 -14.72
N ARG A 154 18.69 -0.52 -14.83
CA ARG A 154 18.84 0.69 -15.66
C ARG A 154 19.76 1.73 -15.02
N LEU A 155 19.75 1.84 -13.69
CA LEU A 155 20.67 2.71 -12.95
C LEU A 155 22.13 2.29 -13.16
N SER A 156 22.43 0.99 -13.16
CA SER A 156 23.78 0.48 -13.47
C SER A 156 24.12 0.46 -14.96
N GLY A 157 23.22 0.96 -15.82
CA GLY A 157 23.40 0.99 -17.26
C GLY A 157 24.43 2.04 -17.69
N LYS A 158 25.04 1.84 -18.87
CA LYS A 158 25.92 2.82 -19.52
C LYS A 158 25.33 3.25 -20.87
N GLY A 159 25.60 4.49 -21.28
CA GLY A 159 25.16 5.06 -22.56
C GLY A 159 23.91 5.94 -22.48
N ASN A 160 23.49 6.54 -23.59
CA ASN A 160 22.43 7.56 -23.58
C ASN A 160 21.06 7.00 -23.17
N GLY A 161 20.31 7.76 -22.37
CA GLY A 161 18.91 7.48 -22.04
C GLY A 161 18.65 6.36 -21.02
N HIS A 162 19.67 5.90 -20.28
CA HIS A 162 19.47 4.91 -19.21
C HIS A 162 18.65 5.49 -18.04
N CYS A 163 18.87 6.76 -17.67
CA CYS A 163 18.10 7.44 -16.61
C CYS A 163 16.63 7.70 -16.98
N GLU A 164 16.34 8.04 -18.23
CA GLU A 164 14.95 8.17 -18.72
C GLU A 164 14.19 6.83 -18.58
N ARG A 165 14.88 5.70 -18.76
CA ARG A 165 14.28 4.38 -18.52
C ARG A 165 13.96 4.18 -17.04
N VAL A 166 14.78 4.67 -16.11
CA VAL A 166 14.51 4.64 -14.66
C VAL A 166 13.24 5.44 -14.34
N GLU A 167 13.07 6.61 -14.93
CA GLU A 167 11.85 7.42 -14.76
C GLU A 167 10.59 6.68 -15.20
N ASN A 168 10.68 5.93 -16.30
CA ASN A 168 9.57 5.09 -16.76
C ASN A 168 9.22 3.98 -15.75
N HIS A 169 10.21 3.35 -15.10
CA HIS A 169 9.98 2.38 -14.02
C HIS A 169 9.32 3.05 -12.81
N MET A 170 9.83 4.22 -12.38
CA MET A 170 9.22 5.02 -11.31
C MET A 170 7.75 5.35 -11.60
N SER A 171 7.44 5.80 -12.82
CA SER A 171 6.07 6.13 -13.24
C SER A 171 5.13 4.93 -13.15
N ARG A 172 5.60 3.73 -13.51
CA ARG A 172 4.81 2.49 -13.37
C ARG A 172 4.62 2.10 -11.90
N ILE A 173 5.66 2.18 -11.07
CA ILE A 173 5.55 1.93 -9.63
C ILE A 173 4.54 2.87 -8.98
N TRP A 174 4.61 4.17 -9.30
CA TRP A 174 3.67 5.18 -8.80
C TRP A 174 2.20 4.85 -9.09
N LYS A 175 1.91 4.37 -10.30
CA LYS A 175 0.57 3.93 -10.70
C LYS A 175 0.12 2.72 -9.89
N LEU A 176 0.97 1.70 -9.78
CA LEU A 176 0.66 0.46 -9.05
C LEU A 176 0.46 0.69 -7.55
N MET A 177 1.22 1.59 -6.93
CA MET A 177 1.08 1.92 -5.51
C MET A 177 -0.29 2.56 -5.18
N ALA A 178 -1.02 3.08 -6.18
CA ALA A 178 -2.38 3.61 -6.01
C ALA A 178 -3.40 2.52 -5.67
N VAL A 179 -3.22 1.34 -6.25
CA VAL A 179 -4.18 0.23 -6.20
C VAL A 179 -4.57 -0.12 -4.76
N PRO A 180 -3.63 -0.39 -3.83
CA PRO A 180 -4.00 -0.69 -2.45
C PRO A 180 -4.69 0.47 -1.71
N MET A 181 -4.52 1.73 -2.14
CA MET A 181 -5.23 2.88 -1.56
C MET A 181 -6.67 2.97 -2.07
N ILE A 182 -6.87 2.71 -3.37
CA ILE A 182 -8.20 2.58 -3.99
C ILE A 182 -8.95 1.43 -3.33
N GLN A 183 -8.33 0.24 -3.26
CA GLN A 183 -8.87 -0.93 -2.58
C GLN A 183 -9.18 -0.64 -1.09
N GLY A 184 -8.28 0.09 -0.42
CA GLY A 184 -8.48 0.59 0.94
C GLY A 184 -9.77 1.40 1.08
N THR A 185 -9.93 2.40 0.21
CA THR A 185 -11.07 3.32 0.21
C THR A 185 -12.37 2.58 -0.09
N LEU A 186 -12.41 1.77 -1.15
CA LEU A 186 -13.57 0.97 -1.55
C LEU A 186 -14.05 0.04 -0.42
N ARG A 187 -13.11 -0.64 0.23
CA ARG A 187 -13.45 -1.56 1.33
C ARG A 187 -14.08 -0.84 2.50
N TYR A 188 -13.55 0.32 2.89
CA TYR A 188 -14.13 1.08 3.99
C TYR A 188 -15.44 1.77 3.60
N ALA A 189 -15.58 2.21 2.36
CA ALA A 189 -16.86 2.69 1.84
C ALA A 189 -17.95 1.63 1.94
N HIS A 190 -17.66 0.39 1.52
CA HIS A 190 -18.59 -0.74 1.66
C HIS A 190 -18.93 -1.07 3.13
N LYS A 191 -17.96 -0.92 4.04
CA LYS A 191 -18.16 -1.17 5.48
C LYS A 191 -18.92 -0.06 6.21
N MET A 192 -18.99 1.13 5.60
CA MET A 192 -19.67 2.30 6.15
C MET A 192 -21.03 2.55 5.49
N ASP A 193 -21.25 2.04 4.28
CA ASP A 193 -22.55 2.12 3.63
C ASP A 193 -23.54 1.14 4.29
N GLU A 194 -24.54 1.71 4.94
CA GLU A 194 -25.68 1.03 5.54
C GLU A 194 -26.35 0.04 4.55
N LYS A 195 -26.45 0.37 3.26
CA LYS A 195 -27.14 -0.48 2.26
C LYS A 195 -26.37 -1.75 1.89
N THR A 196 -25.09 -1.82 2.25
CA THR A 196 -24.20 -2.94 1.92
C THR A 196 -23.71 -3.71 3.14
N THR A 197 -23.63 -3.08 4.31
CA THR A 197 -23.25 -3.76 5.56
C THR A 197 -24.45 -4.51 6.18
N THR A 198 -24.20 -5.69 6.73
CA THR A 198 -25.14 -6.40 7.62
C THR A 198 -24.80 -6.17 9.10
N GLU A 199 -23.69 -5.48 9.38
CA GLU A 199 -23.25 -5.11 10.71
C GLU A 199 -23.88 -3.76 11.12
N TRP A 200 -25.14 -3.79 11.50
CA TRP A 200 -25.92 -2.60 11.86
C TRP A 200 -25.68 -2.09 13.29
N ASP A 201 -25.14 -2.95 14.17
CA ASP A 201 -24.83 -2.62 15.56
C ASP A 201 -23.31 -2.68 15.79
N VAL A 202 -22.61 -1.72 15.17
CA VAL A 202 -21.17 -1.55 15.40
C VAL A 202 -20.97 -0.62 16.59
N SER A 203 -20.08 -1.00 17.50
CA SER A 203 -19.66 -0.10 18.57
C SER A 203 -19.15 1.22 17.99
N LYS A 204 -19.34 2.32 18.73
CA LYS A 204 -18.82 3.64 18.34
C LYS A 204 -17.33 3.58 17.96
N GLU A 205 -16.54 2.83 18.73
CA GLU A 205 -15.12 2.60 18.44
C GLU A 205 -14.89 1.98 17.06
N LYS A 206 -15.64 0.94 16.71
CA LYS A 206 -15.51 0.24 15.42
C LYS A 206 -15.97 1.12 14.26
N ALA A 207 -16.99 1.94 14.45
CA ALA A 207 -17.45 2.92 13.48
C ALA A 207 -16.40 4.01 13.23
N GLU A 208 -15.85 4.59 14.30
CA GLU A 208 -14.77 5.58 14.20
C GLU A 208 -13.52 5.01 13.54
N LYS A 209 -13.12 3.79 13.89
CA LYS A 209 -12.01 3.10 13.24
C LYS A 209 -12.23 2.96 11.72
N ARG A 210 -13.42 2.52 11.31
CA ARG A 210 -13.76 2.40 9.87
C ARG A 210 -13.68 3.75 9.16
N ASN A 211 -14.24 4.79 9.77
CA ASN A 211 -14.17 6.15 9.23
C ASN A 211 -12.73 6.66 9.14
N SER A 212 -11.93 6.49 10.19
CA SER A 212 -10.52 6.90 10.19
C SER A 212 -9.70 6.21 9.11
N GLU A 213 -9.78 4.88 9.03
CA GLU A 213 -9.02 4.15 8.03
C GLU A 213 -9.49 4.52 6.61
N GLY A 214 -10.81 4.53 6.37
CA GLY A 214 -11.38 4.90 5.07
C GLY A 214 -11.01 6.32 4.63
N ALA A 215 -11.13 7.29 5.53
CA ALA A 215 -10.75 8.67 5.27
C ALA A 215 -9.26 8.81 4.96
N THR A 216 -8.41 8.06 5.68
CA THR A 216 -6.95 8.09 5.46
C THR A 216 -6.58 7.48 4.10
N PHE A 217 -7.25 6.40 3.67
CA PHE A 217 -7.04 5.84 2.33
C PHE A 217 -7.52 6.80 1.23
N ALA A 218 -8.69 7.43 1.42
CA ALA A 218 -9.19 8.43 0.48
C ALA A 218 -8.23 9.63 0.38
N ALA A 219 -7.76 10.14 1.52
CA ALA A 219 -6.77 11.20 1.62
C ALA A 219 -5.48 10.91 0.82
N ALA A 220 -5.05 9.65 0.77
CA ALA A 220 -3.85 9.24 0.02
C ALA A 220 -4.00 9.36 -1.50
N ILE A 221 -5.22 9.21 -2.03
CA ILE A 221 -5.48 9.16 -3.48
C ILE A 221 -6.19 10.42 -4.01
N LEU A 222 -6.86 11.18 -3.14
CA LEU A 222 -7.61 12.38 -3.49
C LEU A 222 -6.83 13.41 -4.31
N PRO A 223 -5.55 13.72 -4.04
CA PRO A 223 -4.78 14.66 -4.88
C PRO A 223 -4.68 14.20 -6.34
N ARG A 224 -4.49 12.90 -6.56
CA ARG A 224 -4.41 12.33 -7.91
C ARG A 224 -5.78 12.30 -8.59
N LEU A 225 -6.82 11.94 -7.85
CA LEU A 225 -8.17 11.97 -8.39
C LEU A 225 -8.59 13.40 -8.74
N TRP A 226 -8.20 14.38 -7.94
CA TRP A 226 -8.45 15.80 -8.21
C TRP A 226 -7.81 16.25 -9.54
N ALA A 227 -6.58 15.82 -9.80
CA ALA A 227 -5.91 16.09 -11.08
C ALA A 227 -6.62 15.44 -12.28
N CYS A 228 -7.32 14.31 -12.07
CA CYS A 228 -8.12 13.64 -13.09
C CYS A 228 -9.50 14.29 -13.29
N ASN A 229 -10.25 14.45 -12.20
CA ASN A 229 -11.59 15.01 -12.17
C ASN A 229 -11.86 15.69 -10.81
N PRO A 230 -11.82 17.04 -10.76
CA PRO A 230 -12.15 17.83 -9.59
C PRO A 230 -13.53 17.54 -8.96
N ASP A 231 -14.55 17.35 -9.79
CA ASP A 231 -15.93 17.18 -9.29
C ASP A 231 -16.10 15.82 -8.61
N ASP A 232 -15.56 14.76 -9.24
CA ASP A 232 -15.55 13.42 -8.66
C ASP A 232 -14.75 13.36 -7.35
N ALA A 233 -13.62 14.06 -7.29
CA ALA A 233 -12.81 14.15 -6.08
C ALA A 233 -13.56 14.82 -4.92
N GLU A 234 -14.37 15.85 -5.19
CA GLU A 234 -15.20 16.49 -4.17
C GLU A 234 -16.27 15.54 -3.62
N VAL A 235 -16.94 14.80 -4.51
CA VAL A 235 -17.96 13.81 -4.10
C VAL A 235 -17.31 12.67 -3.31
N LEU A 236 -16.12 12.21 -3.72
CA LEU A 236 -15.36 11.19 -2.98
C LEU A 236 -15.00 11.69 -1.58
N TYR A 237 -14.48 12.91 -1.47
CA TYR A 237 -14.13 13.52 -0.18
C TYR A 237 -15.34 13.61 0.74
N GLY A 238 -16.49 14.09 0.25
CA GLY A 238 -17.72 14.18 1.02
C GLY A 238 -18.19 12.83 1.58
N ASN A 239 -18.03 11.76 0.82
CA ASN A 239 -18.40 10.39 1.22
C ASN A 239 -17.45 9.77 2.24
N MET A 240 -16.16 10.13 2.19
CA MET A 240 -15.10 9.39 2.90
C MET A 240 -14.41 10.17 4.01
N ARG A 241 -14.60 11.48 4.13
CA ARG A 241 -13.91 12.32 5.11
C ARG A 241 -14.12 11.89 6.57
N ILE A 242 -13.24 12.34 7.44
CA ILE A 242 -13.41 12.19 8.90
C ILE A 242 -14.75 12.82 9.33
N GLY A 243 -15.56 12.07 10.07
CA GLY A 243 -16.88 12.48 10.52
C GLY A 243 -17.99 12.40 9.45
N ALA A 244 -17.75 11.71 8.33
CA ALA A 244 -18.81 11.43 7.35
C ALA A 244 -19.96 10.66 8.02
N VAL A 245 -21.17 11.23 7.94
CA VAL A 245 -22.39 10.66 8.53
C VAL A 245 -22.96 9.55 7.64
N HIS A 246 -22.84 9.72 6.33
CA HIS A 246 -23.33 8.78 5.33
C HIS A 246 -22.25 8.55 4.28
N THR A 247 -22.13 7.29 3.84
CA THR A 247 -21.27 6.89 2.74
C THR A 247 -22.11 6.08 1.77
N ASP A 248 -22.03 6.39 0.47
CA ASP A 248 -22.64 5.60 -0.59
C ASP A 248 -21.56 4.84 -1.36
N PHE A 249 -21.49 3.53 -1.11
CA PHE A 249 -20.46 2.69 -1.70
C PHE A 249 -20.53 2.68 -3.23
N LYS A 250 -21.73 2.70 -3.80
CA LYS A 250 -21.91 2.72 -5.27
C LYS A 250 -21.32 3.98 -5.88
N THR A 251 -21.58 5.12 -5.26
CA THR A 251 -21.04 6.40 -5.70
C THR A 251 -19.51 6.39 -5.63
N VAL A 252 -18.94 6.00 -4.49
CA VAL A 252 -17.48 5.89 -4.32
C VAL A 252 -16.86 4.95 -5.36
N LYS A 253 -17.48 3.79 -5.59
CA LYS A 253 -17.03 2.83 -6.61
C LYS A 253 -17.08 3.40 -8.01
N SER A 254 -18.21 4.00 -8.41
CA SER A 254 -18.38 4.58 -9.74
C SER A 254 -17.38 5.69 -10.04
N ILE A 255 -17.06 6.53 -9.04
CA ILE A 255 -16.04 7.58 -9.16
C ILE A 255 -14.67 6.99 -9.47
N PHE A 256 -14.25 5.96 -8.73
CA PHE A 256 -12.97 5.33 -9.00
C PHE A 256 -12.93 4.69 -10.38
N GLU A 257 -13.95 3.92 -10.74
CA GLU A 257 -14.01 3.22 -12.03
C GLU A 257 -14.02 4.18 -13.23
N ALA A 258 -14.69 5.32 -13.11
CA ALA A 258 -14.67 6.36 -14.15
C ALA A 258 -13.30 7.01 -14.35
N ASN A 259 -12.41 6.93 -13.35
CA ASN A 259 -11.11 7.61 -13.34
C ASN A 259 -9.91 6.66 -13.42
N TYR A 260 -10.11 5.35 -13.56
CA TYR A 260 -9.02 4.36 -13.61
C TYR A 260 -8.01 4.61 -14.71
N GLU A 261 -8.46 4.97 -15.91
CA GLU A 261 -7.58 5.30 -17.04
C GLU A 261 -6.61 6.44 -16.68
N CYS A 262 -7.14 7.56 -16.16
CA CYS A 262 -6.32 8.69 -15.74
C CYS A 262 -5.40 8.36 -14.56
N LEU A 263 -5.90 7.57 -13.59
CA LEU A 263 -5.10 7.10 -12.45
C LEU A 263 -4.02 6.08 -12.86
N GLY A 264 -4.09 5.54 -14.08
CA GLY A 264 -3.14 4.59 -14.65
C GLY A 264 -3.30 3.16 -14.13
N VAL A 265 -4.52 2.77 -13.77
CA VAL A 265 -4.88 1.44 -13.27
C VAL A 265 -6.05 0.87 -14.08
N THR A 266 -6.36 -0.40 -13.90
CA THR A 266 -7.45 -1.12 -14.58
C THR A 266 -8.41 -1.76 -13.59
N CYS A 267 -9.58 -2.19 -14.08
CA CYS A 267 -10.52 -3.01 -13.34
C CYS A 267 -9.88 -4.28 -12.77
N VAL A 268 -8.96 -4.90 -13.53
CA VAL A 268 -8.24 -6.12 -13.12
C VAL A 268 -7.25 -5.80 -12.00
N ASP A 269 -6.58 -4.64 -12.06
CA ASP A 269 -5.66 -4.24 -10.99
C ASP A 269 -6.38 -4.09 -9.65
N VAL A 270 -7.58 -3.49 -9.66
CA VAL A 270 -8.33 -3.19 -8.44
C VAL A 270 -9.16 -4.38 -7.95
N GLY A 271 -9.79 -5.14 -8.85
CA GLY A 271 -10.65 -6.27 -8.50
C GLY A 271 -12.00 -5.88 -7.89
N GLY A 272 -12.60 -6.82 -7.16
CA GLY A 272 -13.90 -6.63 -6.50
C GLY A 272 -13.90 -7.18 -5.09
N ILE A 273 -14.72 -6.65 -4.18
CA ILE A 273 -14.64 -7.01 -2.76
C ILE A 273 -15.28 -8.38 -2.52
N ILE A 274 -14.50 -9.32 -2.00
CA ILE A 274 -14.89 -10.72 -1.82
C ILE A 274 -15.32 -10.98 -0.37
N ALA A 275 -16.40 -11.74 -0.22
CA ALA A 275 -16.89 -12.22 1.06
C ALA A 275 -16.06 -13.44 1.52
N PRO A 276 -15.45 -13.39 2.71
CA PRO A 276 -14.45 -14.38 3.13
C PRO A 276 -15.01 -15.78 3.35
N ASP A 277 -16.32 -15.91 3.55
CA ASP A 277 -17.03 -17.16 3.84
C ASP A 277 -17.50 -17.90 2.59
N THR A 278 -17.84 -17.17 1.53
CA THR A 278 -18.41 -17.71 0.30
C THR A 278 -17.47 -17.66 -0.89
N SER A 279 -16.43 -16.82 -0.83
CA SER A 279 -15.61 -16.44 -1.99
C SER A 279 -16.41 -15.79 -3.13
N ASP A 280 -17.65 -15.38 -2.88
CA ASP A 280 -18.47 -14.57 -3.79
C ASP A 280 -18.21 -13.08 -3.56
N TYR A 281 -18.54 -12.24 -4.54
CA TYR A 281 -18.47 -10.80 -4.36
C TYR A 281 -19.58 -10.31 -3.42
N PHE A 282 -19.25 -9.34 -2.57
CA PHE A 282 -20.28 -8.60 -1.85
C PHE A 282 -21.22 -7.88 -2.82
N LYS A 283 -22.41 -7.55 -2.32
CA LYS A 283 -23.43 -6.80 -3.06
C LYS A 283 -22.85 -5.52 -3.68
N TRP A 284 -22.98 -5.41 -5.00
CA TRP A 284 -22.47 -4.29 -5.82
C TRP A 284 -20.96 -4.14 -5.86
N ALA A 285 -20.21 -5.10 -5.32
CA ALA A 285 -18.75 -5.04 -5.21
C ALA A 285 -18.02 -5.89 -6.26
N MET A 286 -18.71 -6.34 -7.31
CA MET A 286 -18.07 -7.02 -8.45
C MET A 286 -17.07 -6.08 -9.15
N PRO A 287 -15.97 -6.60 -9.74
CA PRO A 287 -15.06 -5.79 -10.54
C PRO A 287 -15.78 -5.18 -11.75
N CYS A 288 -15.34 -4.02 -12.21
CA CYS A 288 -15.79 -3.49 -13.50
C CYS A 288 -15.28 -4.34 -14.66
N VAL A 289 -15.86 -4.10 -15.84
CA VAL A 289 -15.43 -4.69 -17.10
C VAL A 289 -14.85 -3.58 -17.97
N GLU A 290 -13.64 -3.78 -18.47
CA GLU A 290 -13.01 -2.84 -19.39
C GLU A 290 -13.84 -2.74 -20.68
N THR A 291 -14.20 -1.51 -21.06
CA THR A 291 -14.93 -1.23 -22.30
C THR A 291 -13.98 -1.30 -23.50
N GLY A 292 -13.49 -2.50 -23.79
CA GLY A 292 -12.54 -2.75 -24.87
C GLY A 292 -12.30 -4.22 -25.19
N THR A 293 -12.84 -5.15 -24.39
CA THR A 293 -12.85 -6.58 -24.70
C THR A 293 -14.25 -7.15 -24.52
N SER A 294 -15.11 -6.87 -25.49
CA SER A 294 -16.29 -7.70 -25.75
C SER A 294 -15.86 -9.07 -26.28
N ASN A 295 -15.18 -9.85 -25.45
CA ASN A 295 -15.16 -11.30 -25.63
C ASN A 295 -16.52 -11.82 -25.18
N LEU A 296 -17.40 -12.02 -26.16
CA LEU A 296 -18.60 -12.82 -26.06
C LEU A 296 -18.22 -14.20 -25.53
N ASN A 297 -18.24 -14.37 -24.21
CA ASN A 297 -18.33 -15.67 -23.51
C ASN A 297 -18.69 -15.43 -22.03
N ALA A 298 -19.69 -14.58 -21.78
CA ALA A 298 -20.45 -14.67 -20.54
C ALA A 298 -21.37 -15.89 -20.67
N SER A 299 -20.89 -17.07 -20.26
CA SER A 299 -21.77 -18.21 -20.02
C SER A 299 -22.61 -17.88 -18.78
N THR A 300 -23.80 -17.36 -19.02
CA THR A 300 -24.86 -17.20 -18.04
C THR A 300 -25.15 -18.55 -17.39
N ARG A 301 -24.66 -18.76 -16.16
CA ARG A 301 -25.21 -19.81 -15.29
C ARG A 301 -26.35 -19.22 -14.48
N SER A 302 -27.49 -19.05 -15.14
CA SER A 302 -28.77 -18.95 -14.45
C SER A 302 -29.18 -20.36 -14.05
N GLN A 303 -29.23 -20.65 -12.75
CA GLN A 303 -29.94 -21.81 -12.24
C GLN A 303 -30.93 -21.37 -11.17
N SER A 304 -32.12 -21.03 -11.66
CA SER A 304 -33.38 -21.20 -10.95
C SER A 304 -33.72 -22.68 -10.93
N GLY A 305 -34.08 -23.25 -9.78
CA GLY A 305 -34.59 -24.62 -9.70
C GLY A 305 -34.39 -25.30 -8.36
N SER A 306 -35.46 -25.31 -7.57
CA SER A 306 -35.69 -26.08 -6.35
C SER A 306 -35.44 -27.60 -6.49
N GLY A 307 -34.86 -28.24 -5.48
CA GLY A 307 -34.88 -29.70 -5.32
C GLY A 307 -34.03 -30.21 -4.17
N LYS A 308 -34.66 -30.81 -3.16
CA LYS A 308 -34.02 -31.48 -2.01
C LYS A 308 -33.29 -32.77 -2.45
N THR A 309 -32.40 -33.22 -1.55
CA THR A 309 -31.79 -34.57 -1.38
C THR A 309 -30.72 -35.04 -2.36
N ALA A 310 -29.46 -35.12 -1.90
CA ALA A 310 -28.73 -36.37 -1.60
C ALA A 310 -27.27 -36.05 -1.19
N GLY A 311 -26.87 -36.53 -0.01
CA GLY A 311 -25.51 -36.40 0.51
C GLY A 311 -24.62 -37.61 0.20
N ILE A 312 -23.36 -37.44 0.60
CA ILE A 312 -22.29 -38.46 0.77
C ILE A 312 -21.61 -38.89 -0.54
N VAL A 313 -20.44 -38.31 -0.85
CA VAL A 313 -19.14 -38.98 -1.09
C VAL A 313 -18.06 -37.88 -1.27
N PHE A 314 -17.57 -37.20 -0.22
CA PHE A 314 -16.29 -36.45 -0.28
C PHE A 314 -15.59 -36.25 1.08
N GLY A 315 -16.06 -36.90 2.17
CA GLY A 315 -15.48 -36.76 3.51
C GLY A 315 -14.31 -37.69 3.84
N ALA A 316 -14.08 -38.76 3.07
CA ALA A 316 -13.10 -39.79 3.42
C ALA A 316 -11.66 -39.46 2.97
N ILE A 317 -11.49 -38.68 1.89
CA ILE A 317 -10.15 -38.40 1.33
C ILE A 317 -9.45 -37.29 2.14
N ILE A 318 -10.19 -36.26 2.56
CA ILE A 318 -9.63 -35.13 3.31
C ILE A 318 -9.21 -35.56 4.72
N GLY A 319 -10.00 -36.42 5.37
CA GLY A 319 -9.67 -36.95 6.71
C GLY A 319 -8.38 -37.78 6.73
N ALA A 320 -8.13 -38.59 5.69
CA ALA A 320 -6.93 -39.42 5.61
C ALA A 320 -5.65 -38.59 5.40
N VAL A 321 -5.73 -37.52 4.59
CA VAL A 321 -4.59 -36.63 4.33
C VAL A 321 -4.20 -35.83 5.57
N VAL A 322 -5.19 -35.33 6.31
CA VAL A 322 -4.94 -34.57 7.56
C VAL A 322 -4.35 -35.48 8.66
N ALA A 323 -4.82 -36.73 8.77
CA ALA A 323 -4.28 -37.69 9.73
C ALA A 323 -2.82 -38.10 9.42
N LEU A 324 -2.49 -38.27 8.12
CA LEU A 324 -1.12 -38.56 7.68
C LEU A 324 -0.16 -37.39 7.95
N MET A 325 -0.59 -36.15 7.71
CA MET A 325 0.24 -34.97 8.00
C MET A 325 0.47 -34.78 9.50
N ALA A 326 -0.54 -35.03 10.34
CA ALA A 326 -0.39 -35.00 11.79
C ALA A 326 0.60 -36.08 12.28
N LEU A 327 0.51 -37.31 11.77
CA LEU A 327 1.44 -38.39 12.11
C LEU A 327 2.88 -38.06 11.70
N CYS A 328 3.10 -37.48 10.52
CA CYS A 328 4.42 -37.03 10.09
C CYS A 328 4.98 -35.91 10.99
N PHE A 329 4.13 -35.00 11.46
CA PHE A 329 4.52 -33.92 12.36
C PHE A 329 4.95 -34.46 13.74
N PHE A 330 4.18 -35.39 14.32
CA PHE A 330 4.53 -36.03 15.59
C PHE A 330 5.78 -36.92 15.46
N TYR A 331 5.98 -37.59 14.33
CA TYR A 331 7.18 -38.38 14.06
C TYR A 331 8.44 -37.51 13.95
N LYS A 332 8.38 -36.35 13.27
CA LYS A 332 9.51 -35.39 13.24
C LYS A 332 9.82 -34.83 14.62
N ARG A 333 8.79 -34.49 15.41
CA ARG A 333 8.98 -33.92 16.75
C ARG A 333 9.64 -34.91 17.72
N THR A 334 9.34 -36.20 17.59
CA THR A 334 9.98 -37.25 18.42
C THR A 334 11.43 -37.55 18.00
N GLN A 335 11.80 -37.33 16.74
CA GLN A 335 13.19 -37.45 16.28
C GLN A 335 14.07 -36.30 16.78
N VAL A 336 13.52 -35.07 16.81
CA VAL A 336 14.23 -33.89 17.34
C VAL A 336 14.53 -34.03 18.84
N MET A 337 13.62 -34.63 19.61
CA MET A 337 13.83 -34.88 21.05
C MET A 337 14.84 -36.00 21.35
N LYS A 338 15.14 -36.87 20.36
CA LYS A 338 16.13 -37.96 20.52
C LYS A 338 17.54 -37.57 20.08
N SER A 339 17.68 -36.55 19.26
CA SER A 339 18.99 -36.02 18.84
C SER A 339 19.39 -34.84 19.74
N GLY A 340 19.76 -35.14 21.00
CA GLY A 340 20.50 -34.19 21.82
C GLY A 340 21.84 -33.86 21.14
N LYS A 341 21.96 -32.66 20.58
CA LYS A 341 23.23 -32.07 20.18
C LYS A 341 23.34 -30.69 20.81
N GLU A 342 24.44 -30.52 21.53
CA GLU A 342 24.85 -29.33 22.26
C GLU A 342 24.97 -28.11 21.33
N THR A 343 24.57 -26.95 21.84
CA THR A 343 24.80 -25.63 21.24
C THR A 343 26.25 -25.21 21.41
N PRO A 344 26.92 -24.62 20.39
CA PRO A 344 28.22 -23.98 20.58
C PRO A 344 28.06 -22.70 21.39
N ASP A 345 28.97 -22.53 22.35
CA ASP A 345 29.21 -21.36 23.19
C ASP A 345 29.31 -20.07 22.35
N MET A 346 28.35 -19.14 22.52
CA MET A 346 28.46 -17.77 22.03
C MET A 346 28.93 -16.89 23.18
N GLY A 347 30.12 -16.35 23.02
CA GLY A 347 30.79 -15.49 23.99
C GLY A 347 29.97 -14.26 24.43
N ASN A 348 30.27 -13.88 25.66
CA ASN A 348 29.82 -12.76 26.49
C ASN A 348 29.39 -11.46 25.76
N PRO A 349 28.18 -10.90 26.00
CA PRO A 349 27.67 -9.69 25.35
C PRO A 349 27.98 -8.36 26.09
N ASP A 350 29.08 -8.27 26.84
CA ASP A 350 29.45 -7.05 27.59
C ASP A 350 30.65 -6.30 26.98
N VAL A 351 30.64 -6.03 25.66
CA VAL A 351 31.51 -5.02 25.05
C VAL A 351 30.78 -4.40 23.87
N PHE A 352 30.26 -3.19 24.05
CA PHE A 352 30.07 -2.09 23.08
C PHE A 352 29.01 -1.10 23.62
N ALA A 353 29.28 -0.59 24.81
CA ALA A 353 28.68 0.63 25.32
C ALA A 353 29.80 1.66 25.49
N SER A 354 30.14 2.37 24.41
CA SER A 354 30.68 3.74 24.40
C SER A 354 31.18 4.08 23.00
N GLU A 355 30.41 4.91 22.29
CA GLU A 355 30.90 6.11 21.61
C GLU A 355 29.68 6.79 20.96
N GLY A 356 29.19 7.83 21.63
CA GLY A 356 28.12 8.67 21.10
C GLY A 356 28.69 9.67 20.11
N ALA A 357 28.41 9.46 18.82
CA ALA A 357 28.53 10.51 17.82
C ALA A 357 27.19 11.27 17.74
N ARG A 358 27.17 12.50 18.26
CA ARG A 358 26.12 13.48 17.99
C ARG A 358 26.12 13.84 16.51
N VAL A 359 25.06 13.48 15.79
CA VAL A 359 24.75 14.11 14.50
C VAL A 359 23.86 15.31 14.78
N THR A 360 24.44 16.51 14.70
CA THR A 360 23.70 17.78 14.70
C THR A 360 23.08 17.98 13.32
N MET A 361 21.74 18.05 13.26
CA MET A 361 21.02 18.49 12.06
C MET A 361 21.25 20.00 11.85
N PRO A 362 21.54 20.47 10.63
CA PRO A 362 21.53 21.90 10.34
C PRO A 362 20.10 22.45 10.34
N SER A 363 19.93 23.63 10.96
CA SER A 363 18.73 24.45 10.87
C SER A 363 18.57 25.00 9.46
N ILE A 364 17.41 24.78 8.84
CA ILE A 364 17.03 25.47 7.61
C ILE A 364 16.20 26.69 8.01
N ASP A 365 16.83 27.86 7.94
CA ASP A 365 16.14 29.14 7.96
C ASP A 365 15.30 29.26 6.68
N GLY A 366 13.99 29.48 6.85
CA GLY A 366 13.06 29.68 5.76
C GLY A 366 13.26 31.05 5.15
N THR A 367 13.61 31.06 3.87
CA THR A 367 13.30 32.18 2.97
C THR A 367 12.43 31.65 1.84
N ASP A 368 11.35 32.38 1.58
CA ASP A 368 10.26 32.09 0.65
C ASP A 368 10.77 31.83 -0.77
N GLU A 369 10.58 30.61 -1.31
CA GLU A 369 10.41 30.38 -2.76
C GLU A 369 9.88 28.98 -3.19
N ASP A 370 9.58 28.04 -2.28
CA ASP A 370 9.16 26.67 -2.65
C ASP A 370 7.63 26.42 -2.72
N ASN A 371 6.86 27.33 -3.33
CA ASN A 371 5.39 27.20 -3.39
C ASN A 371 4.84 26.51 -4.66
N GLU A 372 5.69 25.93 -5.52
CA GLU A 372 5.23 25.19 -6.72
C GLU A 372 5.19 23.66 -6.56
N LEU A 373 5.71 23.08 -5.47
CA LEU A 373 5.80 21.62 -5.34
C LEU A 373 4.57 20.91 -4.75
N CYS A 374 3.45 21.62 -4.57
CA CYS A 374 2.22 21.07 -3.96
C CYS A 374 1.07 20.75 -4.95
N MET A 375 1.31 20.72 -6.28
CA MET A 375 0.26 20.43 -7.27
C MET A 375 0.60 19.32 -8.28
N LEU A 376 1.18 18.20 -7.84
CA LEU A 376 1.24 16.96 -8.65
C LEU A 376 0.95 15.70 -7.82
#